data_AF-H9LVD7-F1
#
_entry.id   AF-H9LVD7-F1
#
_cell.length_a   1.000
_cell.length_b   1.000
_cell.length_c   1.000
_cell.angle_alpha   90.00
_cell.angle_beta   90.00
_cell.angle_gamma   90.00
#
_symmetry.space_group_name_H-M   'P 1'
#
loop_
_entity.id
_entity.type
_entity.pdbx_description
1 polymer ?
#
loop_
_entity_poly.entity_id
_entity_poly.type
_entity_poly.pdbx_seq_one_letter_code
_entity_poly.pdbx_strand_id
1 'polypeptide(L)'
;GLSKKKPNRIQKPIKKKHSKPLKPSKYPVRLKEKQRLRFHYGLPERQLLQYVRIARRAKGSTGQVLLQLLEMRLDNILFRLGMALTIPEARQLVNHRHILVNGRIVDIPSYRCKPQDFISIKEKEGLRNIINQNIDIFQKDKMRVPPHLNRIKQKSQYSGLVNKIIDNKRIGLKINELLVVEYYSR
;
A
#
# COMPACT_ATOMS: atom_id res chain seq x y z
N GLY A 1 1.60 -0.88 -6.44
CA GLY A 1 2.26 0.44 -6.50
C GLY A 1 1.40 1.44 -7.25
N LEU A 2 1.67 2.74 -7.11
CA LEU A 2 0.87 3.85 -7.67
C LEU A 2 0.55 3.75 -9.17
N SER A 3 1.37 3.09 -9.98
CA SER A 3 1.14 2.93 -11.42
C SER A 3 1.66 1.57 -11.90
N LYS A 4 0.95 0.99 -12.87
CA LYS A 4 1.40 -0.19 -13.64
C LYS A 4 2.26 0.20 -14.86
N LYS A 5 2.29 1.48 -15.24
CA LYS A 5 3.08 1.94 -16.39
C LYS A 5 4.57 1.85 -16.08
N LYS A 6 5.31 1.09 -16.89
CA LYS A 6 6.77 1.18 -16.91
C LYS A 6 7.15 2.52 -17.55
N PRO A 7 7.94 3.37 -16.88
CA PRO A 7 8.38 4.61 -17.52
C PRO A 7 9.32 4.27 -18.69
N ASN A 8 8.99 4.72 -19.90
CA ASN A 8 9.86 4.62 -21.10
C ASN A 8 11.11 5.52 -21.04
N ARG A 9 11.44 6.07 -19.87
CA ARG A 9 12.43 7.13 -19.72
C ARG A 9 13.80 6.51 -19.40
N ILE A 10 14.51 6.06 -20.44
CA ILE A 10 15.97 6.04 -20.43
C ILE A 10 16.42 7.51 -20.51
N GLN A 11 16.32 8.25 -19.41
CA GLN A 11 17.04 9.52 -19.32
C GLN A 11 18.20 9.30 -18.37
N LYS A 12 19.36 9.13 -18.99
CA LYS A 12 20.64 9.38 -18.31
C LYS A 12 20.52 10.77 -17.68
N PRO A 13 20.83 10.93 -16.38
CA PRO A 13 20.80 12.24 -15.77
C PRO A 13 21.73 13.18 -16.56
N ILE A 14 21.26 14.40 -16.81
CA ILE A 14 22.02 15.46 -17.47
C ILE A 14 23.36 15.58 -16.72
N LYS A 15 24.46 15.23 -17.40
CA LYS A 15 25.81 15.31 -16.82
C LYS A 15 26.15 16.78 -16.61
N LYS A 16 25.95 17.29 -15.39
CA LYS A 16 26.59 18.54 -14.97
C LYS A 16 28.10 18.27 -14.82
N LYS A 17 28.87 18.80 -15.77
CA LYS A 17 30.34 18.84 -15.74
C LYS A 17 30.79 19.67 -14.52
N HIS A 18 31.80 19.15 -13.81
CA HIS A 18 32.57 19.81 -12.74
C HIS A 18 31.86 20.03 -11.40
N SER A 19 31.93 19.05 -10.51
CA SER A 19 32.12 19.29 -9.07
C SER A 19 32.87 18.11 -8.47
N LYS A 20 33.84 18.40 -7.59
CA LYS A 20 34.64 17.40 -6.86
C LYS A 20 33.70 16.36 -6.21
N PRO A 21 34.06 15.08 -6.11
CA PRO A 21 33.24 14.09 -5.42
C PRO A 21 33.13 14.48 -3.94
N LEU A 22 32.07 15.21 -3.58
CA LEU A 22 31.71 15.45 -2.19
C LEU A 22 31.48 14.08 -1.55
N LYS A 23 32.02 13.88 -0.32
CA LYS A 23 31.75 12.69 0.48
C LYS A 23 30.26 12.36 0.39
N PRO A 24 29.85 11.14 0.00
CA PRO A 24 28.46 10.83 -0.22
C PRO A 24 27.69 11.07 1.08
N SER A 25 26.85 12.10 1.10
CA SER A 25 26.05 12.39 2.29
C SER A 25 25.06 11.25 2.49
N LYS A 26 24.81 10.86 3.75
CA LYS A 26 23.85 9.81 4.08
C LYS A 26 22.39 10.25 3.82
N TYR A 27 22.16 11.56 3.69
CA TYR A 27 20.84 12.15 3.55
C TYR A 27 20.10 11.79 2.24
N PRO A 28 20.68 11.92 1.04
CA PRO A 28 20.06 11.49 -0.22
C PRO A 28 19.61 10.04 -0.22
N VAL A 29 20.38 9.15 0.41
CA VAL A 29 20.05 7.72 0.51
C VAL A 29 18.79 7.52 1.34
N ARG A 30 18.73 8.13 2.53
CA ARG A 30 17.55 8.12 3.41
C ARG A 30 16.33 8.75 2.76
N LEU A 31 16.51 9.91 2.13
CA LEU A 31 15.46 10.62 1.41
C LEU A 31 14.88 9.74 0.30
N LYS A 32 15.73 9.06 -0.48
CA LYS A 32 15.31 8.16 -1.57
C LYS A 32 14.46 7.00 -1.05
N GLU A 33 14.87 6.35 0.03
CA GLU A 33 14.11 5.25 0.62
C GLU A 33 12.76 5.72 1.20
N LYS A 34 12.74 6.87 1.87
CA LYS A 34 11.48 7.51 2.31
C LYS A 34 10.55 7.78 1.14
N GLN A 35 11.08 8.37 0.06
CA GLN A 35 10.27 8.69 -1.13
C GLN A 35 9.75 7.42 -1.80
N ARG A 36 10.56 6.36 -1.89
CA ARG A 36 10.12 5.04 -2.38
C ARG A 36 8.95 4.51 -1.56
N LEU A 37 9.03 4.55 -0.23
CA LEU A 37 7.96 4.10 0.65
C LEU A 37 6.69 4.93 0.45
N ARG A 38 6.84 6.27 0.46
CA ARG A 38 5.75 7.22 0.30
C ARG A 38 4.99 7.01 -1.01
N PHE A 39 5.72 6.89 -2.11
CA PHE A 39 5.13 6.64 -3.43
C PHE A 39 4.65 5.20 -3.59
N HIS A 40 5.23 4.22 -2.91
CA HIS A 40 4.70 2.86 -2.98
C HIS A 40 3.26 2.79 -2.48
N TYR A 41 2.98 3.43 -1.33
CA TYR A 41 1.67 3.46 -0.66
C TYR A 41 0.82 4.70 -1.01
N GLY A 42 1.30 5.60 -1.86
CA GLY A 42 0.59 6.80 -2.29
C GLY A 42 0.29 7.82 -1.19
N LEU A 43 1.13 7.92 -0.16
CA LEU A 43 0.85 8.75 1.02
C LEU A 43 1.34 10.20 0.84
N PRO A 44 0.64 11.21 1.38
CA PRO A 44 1.24 12.52 1.58
C PRO A 44 2.28 12.48 2.71
N GLU A 45 3.24 13.41 2.67
CA GLU A 45 4.32 13.49 3.66
C GLU A 45 3.80 13.57 5.10
N ARG A 46 2.79 14.43 5.33
CA ARG A 46 2.16 14.62 6.64
C ARG A 46 1.60 13.32 7.20
N GLN A 47 0.98 12.49 6.35
CA GLN A 47 0.40 11.22 6.78
C GLN A 47 1.50 10.18 7.06
N LEU A 48 2.56 10.13 6.25
CA LEU A 48 3.69 9.26 6.52
C LEU A 48 4.38 9.61 7.85
N LEU A 49 4.59 10.90 8.11
CA LEU A 49 5.12 11.40 9.39
C LEU A 49 4.23 10.97 10.57
N GLN A 50 2.91 11.05 10.42
CA GLN A 50 1.97 10.61 11.46
C GLN A 50 2.09 9.11 11.74
N TYR A 51 2.23 8.28 10.69
CA TYR A 51 2.44 6.85 10.87
C TYR A 51 3.77 6.54 11.56
N VAL A 52 4.84 7.27 11.24
CA VAL A 52 6.14 7.13 11.92
C VAL A 52 6.03 7.48 13.40
N ARG A 53 5.33 8.57 13.75
CA ARG A 53 5.09 8.95 15.16
C ARG A 53 4.33 7.87 15.92
N ILE A 54 3.31 7.27 15.29
CA ILE A 54 2.52 6.19 15.89
C ILE A 54 3.38 4.93 16.05
N ALA A 55 4.17 4.57 15.04
CA ALA A 55 5.07 3.43 15.08
C ALA A 55 6.18 3.58 16.14
N ARG A 56 6.65 4.82 16.41
CA ARG A 56 7.63 5.10 17.48
C ARG A 56 7.09 4.87 18.88
N ARG A 57 5.78 5.08 19.07
CA ARG A 57 5.11 4.89 20.36
C ARG A 57 4.72 3.44 20.61
N ALA A 58 4.67 2.63 19.55
CA ALA A 58 4.32 1.22 19.64
C ALA A 58 5.49 0.39 20.19
N LYS A 59 5.18 -0.73 20.82
CA LYS A 59 6.19 -1.71 21.27
C LYS A 59 6.80 -2.42 20.05
N GLY A 60 8.12 -2.59 20.04
CA GLY A 60 8.86 -3.29 18.99
C GLY A 60 9.64 -2.37 18.05
N SER A 61 10.12 -2.93 16.94
CA SER A 61 10.89 -2.16 15.96
C SER A 61 10.00 -1.16 15.22
N THR A 62 10.35 0.13 15.30
CA THR A 62 9.58 1.21 14.66
C THR A 62 9.40 0.99 13.16
N GLY A 63 10.43 0.52 12.46
CA GLY A 63 10.37 0.29 11.02
C GLY A 63 9.38 -0.83 10.67
N GLN A 64 9.37 -1.88 11.47
CA GLN A 64 8.44 -3.01 11.33
C GLN A 64 7.00 -2.58 11.56
N VAL A 65 6.73 -1.92 12.69
CA VAL A 65 5.38 -1.43 13.00
C VAL A 65 4.91 -0.42 11.95
N LEU A 66 5.80 0.44 11.43
CA LEU A 66 5.46 1.36 10.35
C LEU A 66 4.93 0.61 9.13
N LEU A 67 5.65 -0.40 8.64
CA LEU A 67 5.22 -1.15 7.46
C LEU A 67 3.92 -1.93 7.72
N GLN A 68 3.77 -2.50 8.91
CA GLN A 68 2.54 -3.17 9.33
C GLN A 68 1.34 -2.20 9.30
N LEU A 69 1.50 -0.99 9.83
CA LEU A 69 0.46 0.05 9.80
C LEU A 69 0.09 0.48 8.37
N LEU A 70 1.06 0.50 7.45
CA LEU A 70 0.82 0.86 6.06
C LEU A 70 0.14 -0.27 5.26
N GLU A 71 0.52 -1.52 5.51
CA GLU A 71 -0.08 -2.66 4.84
C GLU A 71 -1.54 -2.91 5.29
N MET A 72 -1.85 -2.64 6.56
CA MET A 72 -3.19 -2.84 7.14
C MET A 72 -4.21 -1.74 6.79
N ARG A 73 -3.87 -0.82 5.89
CA ARG A 73 -4.83 0.19 5.40
C ARG A 73 -5.84 -0.41 4.43
N LEU A 74 -7.07 0.07 4.46
CA LEU A 74 -8.14 -0.40 3.58
C LEU A 74 -7.79 -0.27 2.09
N ASP A 75 -7.26 0.88 1.65
CA ASP A 75 -6.84 1.07 0.26
C ASP A 75 -5.78 0.06 -0.19
N ASN A 76 -4.80 -0.21 0.68
CA ASN A 76 -3.77 -1.19 0.40
C ASN A 76 -4.31 -2.63 0.41
N ILE A 77 -5.22 -2.98 1.33
CA ILE A 77 -5.84 -4.30 1.38
C ILE A 77 -6.65 -4.59 0.12
N LEU A 78 -7.42 -3.62 -0.39
CA LEU A 78 -8.16 -3.76 -1.65
C LEU A 78 -7.23 -4.01 -2.84
N PHE A 79 -6.08 -3.31 -2.88
CA PHE A 79 -5.03 -3.56 -3.86
C PHE A 79 -4.42 -4.96 -3.72
N ARG A 80 -4.16 -5.42 -2.48
CA ARG A 80 -3.60 -6.77 -2.21
C ARG A 80 -4.58 -7.90 -2.49
N LEU A 81 -5.88 -7.67 -2.35
CA LEU A 81 -6.94 -8.61 -2.74
C LEU A 81 -7.15 -8.65 -4.25
N GLY A 82 -6.62 -7.68 -4.99
CA GLY A 82 -6.80 -7.55 -6.44
C GLY A 82 -8.15 -6.97 -6.85
N MET A 83 -8.93 -6.43 -5.90
CA MET A 83 -10.19 -5.73 -6.20
C MET A 83 -9.95 -4.40 -6.93
N ALA A 84 -8.77 -3.81 -6.72
CA ALA A 84 -8.25 -2.68 -7.46
C ALA A 84 -6.85 -3.01 -8.00
N LEU A 85 -6.54 -2.53 -9.20
CA LEU A 85 -5.26 -2.76 -9.87
C LEU A 85 -4.19 -1.75 -9.42
N THR A 86 -4.60 -0.59 -8.93
CA THR A 86 -3.71 0.45 -8.42
C THR A 86 -4.21 1.03 -7.09
N ILE A 87 -3.33 1.64 -6.31
CA ILE A 87 -3.73 2.28 -5.03
C ILE A 87 -4.66 3.48 -5.25
N PRO A 88 -4.45 4.37 -6.25
CA PRO A 88 -5.39 5.46 -6.50
C PRO A 88 -6.80 4.96 -6.84
N GLU A 89 -6.90 3.88 -7.62
CA GLU A 89 -8.19 3.23 -7.91
C GLU A 89 -8.84 2.66 -6.64
N ALA A 90 -8.07 1.99 -5.77
CA ALA A 90 -8.58 1.52 -4.48
C ALA A 90 -9.13 2.68 -3.62
N ARG A 91 -8.44 3.82 -3.60
CA ARG A 91 -8.91 5.03 -2.90
C ARG A 91 -10.17 5.59 -3.52
N GLN A 92 -10.28 5.59 -4.85
CA GLN A 92 -11.46 6.03 -5.55
C GLN A 92 -12.68 5.18 -5.14
N LEU A 93 -12.54 3.84 -5.13
CA LEU A 93 -13.60 2.93 -4.68
C LEU A 93 -14.04 3.24 -3.25
N VAL A 94 -13.08 3.45 -2.33
CA VAL A 94 -13.40 3.79 -0.94
C VAL A 94 -14.09 5.15 -0.85
N ASN A 95 -13.52 6.21 -1.41
CA ASN A 95 -14.06 7.57 -1.35
C ASN A 95 -15.49 7.66 -1.95
N HIS A 96 -15.80 6.86 -2.98
CA HIS A 96 -17.15 6.80 -3.57
C HIS A 96 -18.12 5.87 -2.83
N ARG A 97 -17.81 5.44 -1.59
CA ARG A 97 -18.71 4.63 -0.74
C ARG A 97 -19.10 3.30 -1.39
N HIS A 98 -18.17 2.69 -2.13
CA HIS A 98 -18.37 1.40 -2.79
C HIS A 98 -17.98 0.20 -1.92
N ILE A 99 -17.27 0.44 -0.83
CA ILE A 99 -16.70 -0.59 0.04
C ILE A 99 -17.46 -0.64 1.35
N LEU A 100 -17.75 -1.86 1.78
CA LEU A 100 -18.37 -2.20 3.04
C LEU A 100 -17.35 -2.95 3.90
N VAL A 101 -17.22 -2.57 5.17
CA VAL A 101 -16.45 -3.32 6.18
C VAL A 101 -17.42 -3.77 7.25
N ASN A 102 -17.52 -5.08 7.47
CA ASN A 102 -18.47 -5.70 8.40
C ASN A 102 -19.92 -5.22 8.15
N GLY A 103 -20.30 -5.07 6.87
CA GLY A 103 -21.62 -4.61 6.43
C GLY A 103 -21.86 -3.09 6.51
N ARG A 104 -20.90 -2.31 7.01
CA ARG A 104 -21.03 -0.84 7.12
C ARG A 104 -20.23 -0.14 6.03
N ILE A 105 -20.77 0.96 5.49
CA ILE A 105 -20.07 1.78 4.50
C ILE A 105 -18.86 2.44 5.14
N VAL A 106 -17.69 2.27 4.51
CA VAL A 106 -16.45 2.95 4.92
C VAL A 106 -15.93 3.74 3.73
N ASP A 107 -15.82 5.07 3.89
CA ASP A 107 -15.32 6.01 2.90
C ASP A 107 -13.94 6.60 3.23
N ILE A 108 -13.25 6.02 4.21
CA ILE A 108 -11.92 6.45 4.65
C ILE A 108 -10.86 5.46 4.14
N PRO A 109 -10.03 5.83 3.14
CA PRO A 109 -9.02 4.91 2.60
C PRO A 109 -7.93 4.54 3.62
N SER A 110 -7.68 5.43 4.58
CA SER A 110 -6.75 5.21 5.69
C SER A 110 -7.32 4.40 6.85
N TYR A 111 -8.54 3.86 6.72
CA TYR A 111 -9.12 2.95 7.71
C TYR A 111 -8.15 1.80 7.99
N ARG A 112 -7.88 1.56 9.27
CA ARG A 112 -7.01 0.48 9.73
C ARG A 112 -7.85 -0.77 9.92
N CYS A 113 -7.69 -1.71 9.00
CA CYS A 113 -8.39 -2.97 9.12
C CYS A 113 -7.84 -3.77 10.29
N LYS A 114 -8.74 -4.41 11.02
CA LYS A 114 -8.43 -5.30 12.12
C LYS A 114 -8.47 -6.75 11.63
N PRO A 115 -7.80 -7.67 12.33
CA PRO A 115 -8.06 -9.09 12.15
C PRO A 115 -9.57 -9.36 12.25
N GLN A 116 -10.05 -10.30 11.45
CA GLN A 116 -11.45 -10.70 11.28
C GLN A 116 -12.34 -9.68 10.59
N ASP A 117 -11.82 -8.54 10.13
CA ASP A 117 -12.62 -7.63 9.30
C ASP A 117 -13.00 -8.30 7.97
N PHE A 118 -14.31 -8.29 7.68
CA PHE A 118 -14.90 -8.77 6.44
C PHE A 118 -15.17 -7.58 5.50
N ILE A 119 -14.50 -7.57 4.36
CA ILE A 119 -14.56 -6.52 3.35
C ILE A 119 -15.43 -7.01 2.20
N SER A 120 -16.52 -6.30 1.94
CA SER A 120 -17.43 -6.58 0.84
C SER A 120 -17.67 -5.32 0.00
N ILE A 121 -18.38 -5.51 -1.12
CA ILE A 121 -18.61 -4.48 -2.13
C ILE A 121 -20.11 -4.18 -2.12
N LYS A 122 -20.47 -2.90 -2.26
CA LYS A 122 -21.86 -2.48 -2.39
C LYS A 122 -22.53 -3.17 -3.60
N GLU A 123 -23.79 -3.54 -3.47
CA GLU A 123 -24.55 -4.21 -4.52
C GLU A 123 -24.85 -3.26 -5.69
N LYS A 124 -23.95 -3.23 -6.67
CA LYS A 124 -24.11 -2.51 -7.93
C LYS A 124 -23.46 -3.30 -9.06
N GLU A 125 -24.22 -3.65 -10.09
CA GLU A 125 -23.77 -4.55 -11.16
C GLU A 125 -22.53 -4.04 -11.90
N GLY A 126 -22.55 -2.77 -12.34
CA GLY A 126 -21.39 -2.19 -13.03
C GLY A 126 -20.12 -2.20 -12.20
N LEU A 127 -20.23 -2.02 -10.88
CA LEU A 127 -19.11 -2.07 -9.95
C LEU A 127 -18.57 -3.50 -9.79
N ARG A 128 -19.47 -4.49 -9.71
CA ARG A 128 -19.09 -5.92 -9.66
C ARG A 128 -18.33 -6.32 -10.92
N ASN A 129 -18.79 -5.88 -12.09
CA ASN A 129 -18.13 -6.19 -13.36
C ASN A 129 -16.70 -5.65 -13.41
N ILE A 130 -16.49 -4.39 -12.99
CA ILE A 130 -15.16 -3.78 -12.92
C ILE A 130 -14.25 -4.57 -11.97
N ILE A 131 -14.75 -4.93 -10.79
CA ILE A 131 -13.94 -5.66 -9.80
C ILE A 131 -13.63 -7.09 -10.25
N ASN A 132 -14.57 -7.75 -10.91
CA ASN A 132 -14.36 -9.07 -11.50
C ASN A 132 -13.24 -9.00 -12.57
N GLN A 133 -13.31 -8.02 -13.47
CA GLN A 133 -12.26 -7.78 -14.48
C GLN A 133 -10.90 -7.50 -13.83
N ASN A 134 -10.87 -6.69 -12.77
CA ASN A 134 -9.64 -6.41 -12.02
C ASN A 134 -9.03 -7.69 -11.42
N ILE A 135 -9.86 -8.55 -10.85
CA ILE A 135 -9.42 -9.81 -10.25
C ILE A 135 -8.90 -10.77 -11.34
N ASP A 136 -9.54 -10.82 -12.50
CA ASP A 136 -9.09 -11.63 -13.63
C ASP A 136 -7.72 -11.15 -14.13
N ILE A 137 -7.52 -9.84 -14.26
CA ILE A 137 -6.22 -9.25 -14.61
C ILE A 137 -5.18 -9.56 -13.53
N PHE A 138 -5.54 -9.45 -12.25
CA PHE A 138 -4.65 -9.77 -11.13
C PHE A 138 -4.17 -11.23 -11.16
N GLN A 139 -5.06 -12.16 -11.50
CA GLN A 139 -4.73 -13.57 -11.68
C GLN A 139 -3.84 -13.82 -12.91
N LYS A 140 -4.13 -13.16 -14.04
CA LYS A 140 -3.31 -13.21 -15.27
C LYS A 140 -1.88 -12.70 -15.02
N ASP A 141 -1.73 -11.62 -14.25
CA ASP A 141 -0.45 -11.05 -13.84
C ASP A 141 0.33 -11.96 -12.84
N LYS A 142 -0.20 -13.14 -12.49
CA LYS A 142 0.35 -14.10 -11.51
C LYS A 142 0.61 -13.47 -10.14
N MET A 143 -0.11 -12.40 -9.80
CA MET A 143 -0.04 -11.80 -8.48
C MET A 143 -0.75 -12.72 -7.49
N ARG A 144 -0.13 -12.95 -6.33
CA ARG A 144 -0.70 -13.77 -5.25
C ARG A 144 -1.24 -12.89 -4.15
N VAL A 145 -2.40 -13.28 -3.62
CA VAL A 145 -2.96 -12.66 -2.42
C VAL A 145 -2.04 -13.01 -1.23
N PRO A 146 -1.59 -12.02 -0.44
CA PRO A 146 -0.77 -12.29 0.73
C PRO A 146 -1.49 -13.21 1.74
N PRO A 147 -0.76 -14.04 2.50
CA PRO A 147 -1.37 -15.07 3.36
C PRO A 147 -2.12 -14.54 4.59
N HIS A 148 -2.00 -13.24 4.90
CA HIS A 148 -2.78 -12.61 5.97
C HIS A 148 -4.18 -12.18 5.50
N LEU A 149 -4.45 -12.28 4.19
CA LEU A 149 -5.73 -11.97 3.56
C LEU A 149 -6.26 -13.22 2.88
N ASN A 150 -7.56 -13.44 3.01
CA ASN A 150 -8.30 -14.43 2.23
C ASN A 150 -9.23 -13.70 1.27
N ARG A 151 -9.20 -14.12 0.01
CA ARG A 151 -10.20 -13.70 -0.97
C ARG A 151 -11.24 -14.80 -1.08
N ILE A 152 -12.48 -14.47 -0.76
CA ILE A 152 -13.61 -15.40 -0.79
C ILE A 152 -14.45 -15.05 -2.02
N LYS A 153 -14.82 -16.06 -2.82
CA LYS A 153 -15.74 -15.91 -3.94
C LYS A 153 -17.08 -16.52 -3.55
N GLN A 154 -18.12 -15.71 -3.50
CA GLN A 154 -19.50 -16.15 -3.28
C GLN A 154 -20.31 -15.80 -4.53
N LYS A 155 -20.70 -16.81 -5.31
CA LYS A 155 -21.39 -16.64 -6.60
C LYS A 155 -20.61 -15.69 -7.53
N SER A 156 -21.17 -14.51 -7.81
CA SER A 156 -20.59 -13.44 -8.65
C SER A 156 -19.94 -12.31 -7.84
N GLN A 157 -19.86 -12.46 -6.52
CA GLN A 157 -19.30 -11.45 -5.61
C GLN A 157 -17.97 -11.92 -5.04
N TYR A 158 -16.99 -11.02 -5.05
CA TYR A 158 -15.75 -11.21 -4.32
C TYR A 158 -15.79 -10.44 -3.00
N SER A 159 -15.36 -11.10 -1.94
CA SER A 159 -15.16 -10.51 -0.63
C SER A 159 -13.74 -10.80 -0.15
N GLY A 160 -13.26 -9.98 0.78
CA GLY A 160 -11.98 -10.14 1.44
C GLY A 160 -12.18 -10.38 2.93
N LEU A 161 -11.39 -11.25 3.53
CA LEU A 161 -11.31 -11.42 4.97
C LEU A 161 -9.87 -11.20 5.42
N VAL A 162 -9.71 -10.35 6.44
CA VAL A 162 -8.41 -10.11 7.06
C VAL A 162 -8.20 -11.18 8.13
N ASN A 163 -7.35 -12.17 7.91
CA ASN A 163 -7.18 -13.28 8.87
C ASN A 163 -6.43 -12.82 10.12
N LYS A 164 -5.30 -12.16 9.90
CA LYS A 164 -4.37 -11.76 10.95
C LYS A 164 -3.64 -10.49 10.55
N ILE A 165 -2.95 -9.90 11.51
CA ILE A 165 -2.04 -8.80 11.20
C ILE A 165 -0.83 -9.36 10.44
N ILE A 166 -0.34 -8.61 9.45
CA ILE A 166 0.79 -9.03 8.63
C ILE A 166 2.08 -9.16 9.46
N ASP A 167 2.82 -10.25 9.23
CA ASP A 167 4.16 -10.44 9.74
C ASP A 167 5.18 -9.76 8.83
N ASN A 168 6.19 -9.10 9.40
CA ASN A 168 7.14 -8.27 8.63
C ASN A 168 7.86 -9.00 7.50
N LYS A 169 8.19 -10.29 7.71
CA LYS A 169 8.87 -11.14 6.71
C LYS A 169 8.06 -11.36 5.43
N ARG A 170 6.75 -11.07 5.45
CA ARG A 170 5.81 -11.37 4.34
C ARG A 170 5.44 -10.12 3.53
N ILE A 171 6.02 -8.96 3.81
CA ILE A 171 5.80 -7.74 3.05
C ILE A 171 6.58 -7.83 1.74
N GLY A 172 5.88 -7.77 0.60
CA GLY A 172 6.49 -7.90 -0.73
C GLY A 172 7.32 -6.69 -1.20
N LEU A 173 7.66 -5.76 -0.31
CA LEU A 173 8.33 -4.50 -0.63
C LEU A 173 9.78 -4.56 -0.16
N LYS A 174 10.72 -4.58 -1.12
CA LYS A 174 12.16 -4.51 -0.85
C LYS A 174 12.56 -3.06 -0.56
N ILE A 175 12.37 -2.62 0.69
CA ILE A 175 12.77 -1.30 1.20
C ILE A 175 13.57 -1.49 2.48
N ASN A 176 14.53 -0.60 2.72
CA ASN A 176 15.23 -0.55 4.00
C ASN A 176 14.51 0.41 4.95
N GLU A 177 13.68 -0.14 5.83
CA GLU A 177 12.86 0.61 6.79
C GLU A 177 13.70 1.44 7.78
N LEU A 178 14.91 0.99 8.11
CA LEU A 178 15.79 1.70 9.05
C LEU A 178 16.17 3.08 8.51
N LEU A 179 16.47 3.18 7.20
CA LEU A 179 16.81 4.44 6.55
C LEU A 179 15.64 5.44 6.57
N VAL A 180 14.40 4.95 6.53
CA VAL A 180 13.20 5.78 6.66
C VAL A 180 13.06 6.28 8.10
N VAL A 181 13.25 5.43 9.10
CA VAL A 181 13.18 5.83 10.51
C VAL A 181 14.28 6.85 10.83
N GLU A 182 15.52 6.61 10.40
CA GLU A 182 16.65 7.52 10.56
C GLU A 182 16.39 8.90 9.94
N TYR A 183 15.66 8.97 8.81
CA TYR A 183 15.31 10.23 8.18
C TYR A 183 14.51 11.15 9.11
N TYR A 184 13.54 10.58 9.84
CA TYR A 184 12.65 11.33 10.72
C TYR A 184 13.19 11.49 12.15
N SER A 185 14.33 10.87 12.46
CA SER A 185 14.97 10.95 13.79
C SER A 185 15.94 12.12 13.92
N ARG A 186 16.20 12.82 12.82
CA ARG A 186 16.82 14.15 12.80
C ARG A 186 15.74 15.21 12.78
#